data_AF-A0AA39QF77-F1
#
_entry.id   AF-A0AA39QF77-F1
#
_cell.length_a   1.000
_cell.length_b   1.000
_cell.length_c   1.000
_cell.angle_alpha   90.00
_cell.angle_beta   90.00
_cell.angle_gamma   90.00
#
_symmetry.space_group_name_H-M   'P 1'
#
loop_
_entity.id
_entity.type
_entity.pdbx_description
1 polymer ?
#
loop_
_entity_poly.entity_id
_entity_poly.type
_entity_poly.pdbx_seq_one_letter_code
_entity_poly.pdbx_strand_id
1 'polypeptide(L)'
;MKDDKAPLSAYHLKQSSSITLLPLHDTLPASSSIQNTEQTSLSNIQQELASIRQGLTPSLDTFLDALPQKQPSMSALEKEHARLGELLLQSLLRLDAISTDGEWEDARRERKAAVKEVQALLDRLDDAWSAR
;
A
#
# COMPACT_ATOMS: atom_id res chain seq x y z
N MET A 1 -34.85 15.65 16.27
CA MET A 1 -35.03 15.42 14.81
C MET A 1 -34.25 16.51 14.09
N LYS A 2 -33.40 16.11 13.12
CA LYS A 2 -32.45 16.92 12.31
C LYS A 2 -31.08 17.08 12.98
N ASP A 3 -29.94 16.70 12.42
CA ASP A 3 -29.60 16.03 11.16
C ASP A 3 -28.12 15.64 11.29
N ASP A 4 -27.79 14.37 11.58
CA ASP A 4 -26.41 13.90 11.85
C ASP A 4 -25.86 13.10 10.66
N LYS A 5 -26.26 13.51 9.45
CA LYS A 5 -25.88 12.90 8.17
C LYS A 5 -24.99 13.82 7.35
N ALA A 6 -24.07 14.54 7.99
CA ALA A 6 -23.05 15.28 7.26
C ALA A 6 -21.97 14.30 6.76
N PRO A 7 -21.79 14.09 5.44
CA PRO A 7 -20.68 13.30 4.93
C PRO A 7 -19.35 14.01 5.27
N LEU A 8 -18.29 13.21 5.47
CA LEU A 8 -16.93 13.64 5.82
C LEU A 8 -16.35 14.77 4.92
N SER A 9 -16.96 15.03 3.77
CA SER A 9 -16.66 16.16 2.88
C SER A 9 -16.90 17.55 3.48
N ALA A 10 -17.61 17.68 4.61
CA ALA A 10 -17.83 18.96 5.29
C ALA A 10 -16.61 19.43 6.11
N TYR A 11 -15.71 18.51 6.45
CA TYR A 11 -14.44 18.84 7.08
C TYR A 11 -13.39 18.86 5.98
N HIS A 12 -12.90 20.04 5.60
CA HIS A 12 -11.88 20.27 4.57
C HIS A 12 -10.51 19.65 4.93
N LEU A 13 -10.48 18.36 5.24
CA LEU A 13 -9.30 17.56 5.53
C LEU A 13 -8.62 17.27 4.19
N LYS A 14 -7.68 18.12 3.85
CA LYS A 14 -6.80 17.92 2.70
C LYS A 14 -5.87 16.74 3.00
N GLN A 15 -5.58 15.92 1.97
CA GLN A 15 -4.54 14.90 2.02
C GLN A 15 -3.25 15.50 2.60
N SER A 16 -2.68 14.87 3.65
CA SER A 16 -1.56 15.31 4.51
C SER A 16 -1.88 16.12 5.78
N SER A 17 -3.09 16.01 6.35
CA SER A 17 -3.39 16.62 7.66
C SER A 17 -2.88 15.74 8.82
N SER A 18 -1.87 16.21 9.56
CA SER A 18 -1.35 15.52 10.75
C SER A 18 -2.26 15.77 11.95
N ILE A 19 -3.04 14.77 12.34
CA ILE A 19 -3.94 14.82 13.51
C ILE A 19 -3.17 14.32 14.73
N THR A 20 -2.90 15.20 15.68
CA THR A 20 -2.31 14.83 16.98
C THR A 20 -3.44 14.75 18.01
N LEU A 21 -3.77 13.52 18.42
CA LEU A 21 -4.79 13.27 19.45
C LEU A 21 -4.16 13.35 20.85
N LEU A 22 -4.57 14.33 21.65
CA LEU A 22 -4.22 14.47 23.06
C LEU A 22 -5.31 13.81 23.91
N PRO A 23 -5.02 12.73 24.67
CA PRO A 23 -6.05 12.06 25.45
C PRO A 23 -6.25 12.79 26.78
N LEU A 24 -7.44 13.37 26.98
CA LEU A 24 -7.91 13.75 28.30
C LEU A 24 -9.08 12.83 28.66
N HIS A 25 -8.85 12.01 29.69
CA HIS A 25 -9.76 11.34 30.63
C HIS A 25 -10.94 10.45 30.17
N ASP A 26 -10.88 9.21 30.68
CA ASP A 26 -11.92 8.29 31.15
C ASP A 26 -13.35 8.42 30.62
N THR A 27 -13.75 7.47 29.76
CA THR A 27 -14.98 6.63 29.86
C THR A 27 -15.09 5.69 28.64
N LEU A 28 -15.15 4.38 28.89
CA LEU A 28 -15.37 3.30 27.90
C LEU A 28 -16.83 3.33 27.37
N PRO A 29 -17.14 2.86 26.13
CA PRO A 29 -16.87 1.48 25.71
C PRO A 29 -16.30 1.31 24.28
N ALA A 30 -15.17 0.60 24.19
CA ALA A 30 -14.63 -0.29 23.14
C ALA A 30 -14.77 0.01 21.62
N SER A 31 -15.88 0.57 21.12
CA SER A 31 -16.14 0.66 19.68
C SER A 31 -15.33 1.74 18.97
N SER A 32 -15.12 2.89 19.62
CA SER A 32 -14.30 3.98 19.10
C SER A 32 -12.80 3.65 19.09
N SER A 33 -12.30 2.86 20.04
CA SER A 33 -10.91 2.37 20.00
C SER A 33 -10.66 1.43 18.81
N ILE A 34 -11.62 0.55 18.50
CA ILE A 34 -11.51 -0.41 17.39
C ILE A 34 -11.53 0.31 16.03
N GLN A 35 -12.37 1.34 15.89
CA GLN A 35 -12.42 2.15 14.66
C GLN A 35 -11.14 2.97 14.43
N ASN A 36 -10.56 3.54 15.48
CA ASN A 36 -9.28 4.24 15.38
C ASN A 36 -8.14 3.30 14.96
N THR A 37 -8.14 2.05 15.43
CA THR A 37 -7.15 1.04 15.01
C THR A 37 -7.35 0.56 13.57
N GLU A 38 -8.60 0.45 13.11
CA GLU A 38 -8.90 0.13 11.71
C GLU A 38 -8.43 1.26 10.78
N GLN A 39 -8.74 2.51 11.11
CA GLN A 39 -8.31 3.69 10.34
C GLN A 39 -6.79 3.83 10.27
N THR A 40 -6.09 3.49 11.36
CA THR A 40 -4.62 3.46 11.37
C THR A 40 -4.10 2.36 10.44
N SER A 41 -4.70 1.17 10.48
CA SER A 41 -4.32 0.05 9.61
C SER A 41 -4.57 0.36 8.13
N LEU A 42 -5.72 0.98 7.81
CA LEU A 42 -6.04 1.48 6.48
C LEU A 42 -5.03 2.51 5.98
N SER A 43 -4.68 3.48 6.82
CA SER A 43 -3.69 4.50 6.49
C SER A 43 -2.32 3.88 6.20
N ASN A 44 -1.91 2.88 6.99
CA ASN A 44 -0.67 2.14 6.77
C ASN A 44 -0.68 1.38 5.43
N ILE A 45 -1.77 0.69 5.10
CA ILE A 45 -1.93 -0.01 3.81
C ILE A 45 -1.82 0.99 2.65
N GLN A 46 -2.53 2.12 2.75
CA GLN A 46 -2.50 3.16 1.71
C GLN A 46 -1.11 3.79 1.55
N GLN A 47 -0.39 3.99 2.65
CA GLN A 47 0.95 4.56 2.63
C GLN A 47 1.99 3.61 2.05
N GLU A 48 1.89 2.31 2.34
CA GLU A 48 2.70 1.28 1.67
C GLU A 48 2.38 1.24 0.17
N LEU A 49 1.10 1.25 -0.22
CA LEU A 49 0.71 1.32 -1.63
C LEU A 49 1.24 2.56 -2.34
N ALA A 50 1.15 3.72 -1.68
CA ALA A 50 1.70 4.96 -2.23
C ALA A 50 3.21 4.85 -2.41
N SER A 51 3.92 4.24 -1.47
CA SER A 51 5.37 4.03 -1.54
C SER A 51 5.75 3.08 -2.69
N ILE A 52 4.97 2.01 -2.90
CA ILE A 52 5.12 1.08 -4.01
C ILE A 52 4.89 1.80 -5.35
N ARG A 53 3.82 2.59 -5.45
CA ARG A 53 3.50 3.36 -6.67
C ARG A 53 4.54 4.43 -6.98
N GLN A 54 5.07 5.12 -5.97
CA GLN A 54 6.05 6.18 -6.16
C GLN A 54 7.47 5.67 -6.37
N GLY A 55 7.81 4.49 -5.83
CA GLY A 55 9.15 3.92 -5.91
C GLY A 55 9.28 2.79 -6.93
N LEU A 56 8.46 1.76 -6.79
CA LEU A 56 8.60 0.51 -7.55
C LEU A 56 8.00 0.60 -8.96
N THR A 57 6.88 1.29 -9.15
CA THR A 57 6.30 1.48 -10.48
C THR A 57 7.25 2.17 -11.47
N PRO A 58 7.84 3.35 -11.17
CA PRO A 58 8.76 3.97 -12.11
C PRO A 58 10.05 3.18 -12.30
N SER A 59 10.52 2.47 -11.26
CA SER A 59 11.70 1.61 -11.37
C SER A 59 11.44 0.40 -12.28
N LEU A 60 10.25 -0.19 -12.16
CA LEU A 60 9.79 -1.27 -13.03
C LEU A 60 9.60 -0.79 -14.47
N ASP A 61 8.93 0.33 -14.70
CA ASP A 61 8.76 0.88 -16.06
C ASP A 61 10.13 1.22 -16.69
N THR A 62 11.05 1.82 -15.93
CA THR A 62 12.43 2.08 -16.40
C THR A 62 13.17 0.80 -16.77
N PHE A 63 13.00 -0.26 -15.97
CA PHE A 63 13.59 -1.57 -16.26
C PHE A 63 12.98 -2.20 -17.53
N LEU A 64 11.66 -2.12 -17.68
CA LEU A 64 10.95 -2.63 -18.85
C LEU A 64 11.35 -1.90 -20.14
N ASP A 65 11.56 -0.58 -20.07
CA ASP A 65 12.05 0.22 -21.20
C ASP A 65 13.51 -0.11 -21.55
N ALA A 66 14.32 -0.51 -20.56
CA ALA A 66 15.72 -0.89 -20.75
C ALA A 66 15.92 -2.30 -21.33
N LEU A 67 14.99 -3.24 -21.08
CA LEU A 67 15.02 -4.61 -21.58
C LEU A 67 15.20 -4.72 -23.12
N PRO A 68 14.38 -4.05 -23.97
CA PRO A 68 14.51 -4.14 -25.41
C PRO A 68 15.73 -3.42 -25.98
N GLN A 69 16.29 -2.44 -25.25
CA GLN A 69 17.39 -1.61 -25.74
C GLN A 69 18.78 -2.28 -25.59
N LYS A 70 18.88 -3.42 -24.89
CA LYS A 70 20.12 -4.21 -24.73
C LYS A 70 21.32 -3.41 -24.17
N GLN A 71 21.04 -2.26 -23.54
CA GLN A 71 22.05 -1.28 -23.11
C GLN A 71 22.83 -1.69 -21.85
N PRO A 72 22.24 -2.37 -20.85
CA PRO A 72 23.01 -2.93 -19.73
C PRO A 72 23.51 -4.34 -20.05
N SER A 73 24.64 -4.74 -19.45
CA SER A 73 25.09 -6.13 -19.52
C SER A 73 24.06 -7.07 -18.88
N MET A 74 23.99 -8.33 -19.35
CA MET A 74 23.02 -9.32 -18.86
C MET A 74 23.06 -9.46 -17.32
N SER A 75 24.26 -9.41 -16.74
CA SER A 75 24.45 -9.47 -15.28
C SER A 75 23.87 -8.26 -14.55
N ALA A 76 23.87 -7.07 -15.17
CA ALA A 76 23.25 -5.88 -14.58
C ALA A 76 21.71 -6.00 -14.60
N LEU A 77 21.16 -6.53 -15.69
CA LEU A 77 19.72 -6.78 -15.80
C LEU A 77 19.23 -7.85 -14.81
N GLU A 78 19.99 -8.93 -14.61
CA GLU A 78 19.69 -9.97 -13.61
C GLU A 78 19.70 -9.41 -12.19
N LYS A 79 20.67 -8.55 -11.87
CA LYS A 79 20.74 -7.87 -10.57
C LYS A 79 19.55 -6.95 -10.35
N GLU A 80 19.15 -6.20 -11.37
CA GLU A 80 18.02 -5.28 -11.24
C GLU A 80 16.69 -6.04 -11.15
N HIS A 81 16.50 -7.11 -11.92
CA HIS A 81 15.35 -8.02 -11.77
C HIS A 81 15.28 -8.61 -10.36
N ALA A 82 16.38 -9.18 -9.86
CA ALA A 82 16.44 -9.74 -8.51
C ALA A 82 16.18 -8.68 -7.43
N ARG A 83 16.71 -7.47 -7.60
CA ARG A 83 16.49 -6.35 -6.68
C ARG A 83 15.02 -5.91 -6.67
N LEU A 84 14.40 -5.75 -7.83
CA LEU A 84 13.00 -5.36 -7.94
C LEU A 84 12.07 -6.45 -7.40
N GLY A 85 12.34 -7.71 -7.71
CA GLY A 85 11.61 -8.85 -7.17
C GLY A 85 11.67 -8.91 -5.65
N GLU A 86 12.86 -8.75 -5.06
CA GLU A 86 13.02 -8.72 -3.61
C GLU A 86 12.28 -7.54 -2.96
N LEU A 87 12.37 -6.34 -3.54
CA LEU A 87 11.66 -5.16 -2.98
C LEU A 87 10.14 -5.32 -3.04
N LEU A 88 9.61 -5.88 -4.13
CA LEU A 88 8.19 -6.19 -4.27
C LEU A 88 7.77 -7.26 -3.26
N LEU A 89 8.56 -8.33 -3.09
CA LEU A 89 8.30 -9.40 -2.12
C LEU A 89 8.30 -8.86 -0.68
N GLN A 90 9.27 -8.01 -0.33
CA GLN A 90 9.32 -7.33 0.96
C GLN A 90 8.09 -6.46 1.18
N SER A 91 7.60 -5.76 0.16
CA SER A 91 6.37 -4.95 0.26
C SER A 91 5.13 -5.81 0.49
N LEU A 92 5.05 -6.98 -0.16
CA LEU A 92 4.00 -7.98 0.09
C LEU A 92 4.01 -8.46 1.53
N LEU A 93 5.17 -8.83 2.06
CA LEU A 93 5.32 -9.27 3.45
C LEU A 93 4.92 -8.17 4.44
N ARG A 94 5.25 -6.90 4.16
CA ARG A 94 4.82 -5.76 4.99
C ARG A 94 3.30 -5.60 4.96
N LEU A 95 2.66 -5.73 3.81
CA LEU A 95 1.20 -5.68 3.67
C LEU A 95 0.51 -6.84 4.41
N ASP A 96 1.08 -8.05 4.33
CA ASP A 96 0.56 -9.24 5.02
C ASP A 96 0.74 -9.17 6.55
N ALA A 97 1.79 -8.49 7.03
CA ALA A 97 2.01 -8.26 8.45
C ALA A 97 0.95 -7.33 9.10
N ILE A 98 0.17 -6.59 8.30
CA ILE A 98 -0.89 -5.72 8.79
C ILE A 98 -2.10 -6.58 9.18
N SER A 99 -2.14 -7.03 10.44
CA SER A 99 -3.26 -7.76 11.02
C SER A 99 -4.56 -6.96 10.89
N THR A 100 -5.62 -7.61 10.42
CA THR A 100 -6.98 -7.05 10.40
C THR A 100 -7.89 -7.96 11.20
N ASP A 101 -8.50 -7.41 12.23
CA ASP A 101 -9.36 -8.17 13.10
C ASP A 101 -10.69 -8.53 12.42
N GLY A 102 -11.44 -9.45 13.07
CA GLY A 102 -12.74 -9.99 12.64
C GLY A 102 -13.68 -8.98 11.97
N GLU A 103 -13.72 -7.76 12.52
CA GLU A 103 -14.72 -6.73 12.20
C GLU A 103 -14.24 -5.68 11.20
N TRP A 104 -12.97 -5.73 10.75
CA TRP A 104 -12.39 -4.71 9.86
C TRP A 104 -12.53 -5.10 8.38
N GLU A 105 -13.76 -5.10 7.88
CA GLU A 105 -14.05 -5.48 6.50
C GLU A 105 -13.38 -4.56 5.48
N ASP A 106 -13.36 -3.25 5.73
CA ASP A 106 -12.76 -2.29 4.83
C ASP A 106 -11.24 -2.46 4.77
N ALA A 107 -10.59 -2.66 5.93
CA ALA A 107 -9.15 -2.92 5.97
C ALA A 107 -8.75 -4.24 5.30
N ARG A 108 -9.57 -5.29 5.43
CA ARG A 108 -9.37 -6.56 4.69
C ARG A 108 -9.48 -6.37 3.19
N ARG A 109 -10.51 -5.65 2.75
CA ARG A 109 -10.74 -5.36 1.33
C ARG A 109 -9.58 -4.57 0.76
N GLU A 110 -9.14 -3.53 1.45
CA GLU A 110 -8.01 -2.69 1.04
C GLU A 110 -6.70 -3.48 1.01
N ARG A 111 -6.40 -4.28 2.05
CA ARG A 111 -5.19 -5.13 2.06
C ARG A 111 -5.20 -6.09 0.88
N LYS A 112 -6.32 -6.74 0.61
CA LYS A 112 -6.45 -7.67 -0.53
C LYS A 112 -6.27 -6.97 -1.87
N ALA A 113 -6.79 -5.75 -2.02
CA ALA A 113 -6.58 -4.93 -3.21
C ALA A 113 -5.09 -4.58 -3.36
N ALA A 114 -4.44 -4.19 -2.26
CA ALA A 114 -3.02 -3.88 -2.25
C ALA A 114 -2.14 -5.07 -2.63
N VAL A 115 -2.38 -6.22 -2.01
CA VAL A 115 -1.69 -7.48 -2.30
C VAL A 115 -1.83 -7.85 -3.77
N LYS A 116 -3.05 -7.75 -4.34
CA LYS A 116 -3.27 -8.01 -5.77
C LYS A 116 -2.50 -7.07 -6.68
N GLU A 117 -2.38 -5.80 -6.31
CA GLU A 117 -1.64 -4.83 -7.10
C GLU A 117 -0.14 -5.14 -7.11
N VAL A 118 0.44 -5.49 -5.95
CA VAL A 118 1.85 -5.90 -5.87
C VAL A 118 2.10 -7.20 -6.64
N GLN A 119 1.18 -8.18 -6.52
CA GLN A 119 1.24 -9.41 -7.30
C GLN A 119 1.20 -9.14 -8.80
N ALA A 120 0.32 -8.25 -9.27
CA ALA A 120 0.27 -7.89 -10.69
C ALA A 120 1.56 -7.20 -11.19
N LEU A 121 2.23 -6.42 -10.32
CA LEU A 121 3.54 -5.83 -10.65
C LEU A 121 4.65 -6.89 -10.73
N LEU A 122 4.64 -7.87 -9.82
CA LEU A 122 5.55 -9.02 -9.88
C LEU A 122 5.33 -9.84 -11.15
N ASP A 123 4.07 -10.19 -11.46
CA ASP A 123 3.72 -10.94 -12.66
C ASP A 123 4.20 -10.19 -13.92
N ARG A 124 4.00 -8.87 -14.00
CA ARG A 124 4.48 -8.04 -15.11
C ARG A 124 6.01 -8.02 -15.22
N LEU A 125 6.72 -8.01 -14.09
CA LEU A 125 8.19 -8.08 -14.06
C LEU A 125 8.69 -9.42 -14.58
N ASP A 126 8.09 -10.52 -14.11
CA ASP A 126 8.49 -11.89 -14.48
C ASP A 126 8.09 -12.23 -15.91
N ASP A 127 6.91 -11.81 -16.37
CA ASP A 127 6.47 -11.98 -17.75
C ASP A 127 7.45 -11.29 -18.71
N ALA A 128 7.80 -10.03 -18.44
CA ALA A 128 8.75 -9.29 -19.27
C ALA A 128 10.17 -9.88 -19.24
N TRP A 129 10.59 -10.42 -18.09
CA TRP A 129 11.84 -11.14 -17.98
C TRP A 129 11.84 -12.45 -18.78
N SER A 130 10.73 -13.19 -18.75
CA SER A 130 10.57 -14.45 -19.48
C SER A 130 10.42 -14.26 -20.99
N ALA A 131 9.89 -13.11 -21.43
CA ALA A 131 9.65 -12.77 -22.83
C ALA A 131 10.86 -12.15 -23.55
N ARG A 132 11.99 -11.96 -22.85
CA ARG A 132 13.25 -11.40 -23.37
C ARG A 132 13.99 -12.32 -24.33
#